data_AF-A0A8T3TGK4-F1
#
_entry.id   AF-A0A8T3TGK4-F1
#
_cell.length_a   1.000
_cell.length_b   1.000
_cell.length_c   1.000
_cell.angle_alpha   90.00
_cell.angle_beta   90.00
_cell.angle_gamma   90.00
#
_symmetry.space_group_name_H-M   'P 1'
#
loop_
_entity.id
_entity.type
_entity.pdbx_description
1 polymer ?
#
loop_
_entity_poly.entity_id
_entity_poly.type
_entity_poly.pdbx_seq_one_letter_code
_entity_poly.pdbx_strand_id
1 'polypeptide(L)'
;MSGRPQRRAEVLAKALGGRLIGGSNGRLVEVERSGSLALSRPPLARLPDPVQPERPLVLLDTETTGLGTAAGTLPFLCGLGSWEGERFSVRQLVLPDHADEPALLERLAEAIPVDAWLVTYNGRSFDWPLLVSRFRLHGFAAPAHGGHLDLLPLARQLWRHRLADARLSTVESGVA
;
A
#
# COMPACT_ATOMS: atom_id res chain seq x y z
N MET A 1 0.26 -23.85 24.61
CA MET A 1 1.07 -22.62 24.43
C MET A 1 0.49 -21.64 23.39
N SER A 2 -0.79 -21.72 22.97
CA SER A 2 -1.30 -20.95 21.81
C SER A 2 -1.96 -19.58 22.09
N GLY A 3 -1.89 -19.05 23.33
CA GLY A 3 -2.62 -17.83 23.69
C GLY A 3 -1.90 -16.49 23.46
N ARG A 4 -0.57 -16.47 23.45
CA ARG A 4 0.21 -15.21 23.42
C ARG A 4 0.14 -14.46 22.07
N PRO A 5 0.27 -15.13 20.90
CA PRO A 5 0.14 -14.45 19.60
C PRO A 5 -1.28 -13.92 19.38
N GLN A 6 -2.30 -14.72 19.75
CA GLN A 6 -3.71 -14.33 19.65
C GLN A 6 -3.99 -13.05 20.47
N ARG A 7 -3.54 -13.02 21.72
CA ARG A 7 -3.73 -11.86 22.60
C ARG A 7 -3.05 -10.60 22.05
N ARG A 8 -1.86 -10.70 21.42
CA ARG A 8 -1.20 -9.56 20.78
C ARG A 8 -2.06 -8.98 19.66
N ALA A 9 -2.57 -9.83 18.79
CA ALA A 9 -3.39 -9.41 17.66
C ALA A 9 -4.71 -8.76 18.12
N GLU A 10 -5.35 -9.29 19.16
CA GLU A 10 -6.55 -8.69 19.76
C GLU A 10 -6.28 -7.32 20.39
N VAL A 11 -5.16 -7.17 21.12
CA VAL A 11 -4.74 -5.88 21.69
C VAL A 11 -4.47 -4.86 20.58
N LEU A 12 -3.77 -5.28 19.52
CA LEU A 12 -3.48 -4.42 18.37
C LEU A 12 -4.76 -3.99 17.65
N ALA A 13 -5.69 -4.92 17.39
CA ALA A 13 -7.00 -4.63 16.80
C ALA A 13 -7.75 -3.59 17.63
N LYS A 14 -7.82 -3.79 18.95
CA LYS A 14 -8.49 -2.84 19.86
C LYS A 14 -7.82 -1.46 19.84
N ALA A 15 -6.48 -1.42 19.90
CA ALA A 15 -5.73 -0.16 19.93
C ALA A 15 -5.91 0.67 18.66
N LEU A 16 -5.98 0.01 17.51
CA LEU A 16 -6.15 0.67 16.21
C LEU A 16 -7.63 0.92 15.84
N GLY A 17 -8.57 0.38 16.62
CA GLY A 17 -9.99 0.33 16.24
C GLY A 17 -10.22 -0.51 14.97
N GLY A 18 -9.37 -1.51 14.74
CA GLY A 18 -9.41 -2.41 13.60
C GLY A 18 -10.11 -3.72 13.92
N ARG A 19 -10.27 -4.55 12.88
CA ARG A 19 -10.83 -5.90 12.96
C ARG A 19 -9.71 -6.92 12.88
N LEU A 20 -9.76 -7.93 13.73
CA LEU A 20 -8.88 -9.09 13.60
C LEU A 20 -9.42 -9.99 12.48
N ILE A 21 -8.62 -10.20 11.44
CA ILE A 21 -8.91 -11.12 10.35
C ILE A 21 -8.01 -12.34 10.54
N GLY A 22 -8.61 -13.53 10.66
CA GLY A 22 -7.88 -14.79 10.76
C GLY A 22 -8.11 -15.66 9.53
N GLY A 23 -7.13 -16.51 9.22
CA GLY A 23 -7.20 -17.50 8.15
C GLY A 23 -6.32 -18.71 8.43
N SER A 24 -6.23 -19.63 7.47
CA SER A 24 -5.36 -20.80 7.56
C SER A 24 -3.88 -20.44 7.65
N ASN A 25 -3.49 -19.28 7.11
CA ASN A 25 -2.10 -18.84 6.97
C ASN A 25 -1.69 -17.74 7.96
N GLY A 26 -2.46 -17.56 9.03
CA GLY A 26 -2.16 -16.60 10.11
C GLY A 26 -3.29 -15.62 10.35
N ARG A 27 -2.95 -14.45 10.90
CA ARG A 27 -3.91 -13.40 11.24
C ARG A 27 -3.35 -11.99 11.00
N LEU A 28 -4.20 -11.05 10.67
CA LEU A 28 -3.83 -9.64 10.55
C LEU A 28 -4.86 -8.73 11.20
N VAL A 29 -4.47 -7.49 11.48
CA VAL A 29 -5.41 -6.46 11.89
C VAL A 29 -5.71 -5.58 10.69
N GLU A 30 -6.97 -5.47 10.32
CA GLU A 30 -7.44 -4.62 9.23
C GLU A 30 -8.16 -3.40 9.82
N VAL A 31 -7.68 -2.20 9.48
CA VAL A 31 -8.36 -0.94 9.78
C VAL A 31 -8.89 -0.39 8.47
N GLU A 32 -10.19 -0.07 8.40
CA GLU A 32 -10.77 0.55 7.23
C GLU A 32 -11.46 1.86 7.61
N ARG A 33 -11.17 2.92 6.88
CA ARG A 33 -11.83 4.22 7.00
C ARG A 33 -12.25 4.66 5.61
N SER A 34 -13.39 5.33 5.50
CA SER A 34 -13.82 5.92 4.24
C SER A 34 -14.31 7.34 4.42
N GLY A 35 -14.19 8.12 3.36
CA GLY A 35 -14.63 9.51 3.30
C GLY A 35 -14.97 9.90 1.87
N SER A 36 -15.48 11.11 1.69
CA SER A 36 -15.70 11.69 0.37
C SER A 36 -14.39 12.28 -0.14
N LEU A 37 -13.92 11.82 -1.30
CA LEU A 37 -12.78 12.39 -1.98
C LEU A 37 -13.01 12.26 -3.49
N ALA A 38 -13.49 13.33 -4.10
CA ALA A 38 -13.70 13.38 -5.54
C ALA A 38 -12.35 13.31 -6.27
N LEU A 39 -12.27 12.45 -7.29
CA LEU A 39 -11.10 12.32 -8.15
C LEU A 39 -11.44 12.78 -9.57
N SER A 40 -10.78 13.83 -10.04
CA SER A 40 -10.84 14.22 -11.44
C SER A 40 -9.94 13.29 -12.27
N ARG A 41 -10.57 12.35 -12.98
CA ARG A 41 -9.88 11.36 -13.84
C ARG A 41 -9.34 11.92 -15.16
N PRO A 42 -10.01 12.86 -15.87
CA PRO A 42 -9.53 13.31 -17.19
C PRO A 42 -8.10 13.89 -17.24
N PRO A 43 -7.62 14.66 -16.23
CA PRO A 43 -6.24 15.15 -16.22
C PRO A 43 -5.18 14.03 -16.13
N LEU A 44 -5.51 12.88 -15.52
CA LEU A 44 -4.57 11.78 -15.36
C LEU A 44 -4.13 11.17 -16.69
N ALA A 45 -5.01 11.16 -17.70
CA ALA A 45 -4.67 10.70 -19.06
C ALA A 45 -3.64 11.58 -19.77
N ARG A 46 -3.34 12.78 -19.23
CA ARG A 46 -2.38 13.74 -19.80
C ARG A 46 -1.02 13.69 -19.12
N LEU A 47 -0.83 12.78 -18.17
CA LEU A 47 0.45 12.62 -17.49
C LEU A 47 1.51 12.10 -18.49
N PRO A 48 2.80 12.48 -18.30
CA PRO A 48 3.90 11.99 -19.14
C PRO A 48 4.04 10.46 -19.19
N ASP A 49 3.71 9.76 -18.09
CA ASP A 49 3.61 8.30 -18.04
C ASP A 49 2.15 7.93 -18.35
N PRO A 50 1.85 7.20 -19.45
CA PRO A 50 0.48 6.95 -19.88
C PRO A 50 -0.27 6.07 -18.86
N VAL A 51 -1.14 6.69 -18.07
CA VAL A 51 -2.07 6.02 -17.15
C VAL A 51 -3.37 5.72 -17.88
N GLN A 52 -4.03 4.59 -17.56
CA GLN A 52 -5.42 4.32 -17.95
C GLN A 52 -6.36 4.73 -16.82
N PRO A 53 -6.82 6.00 -16.75
CA PRO A 53 -7.55 6.50 -15.60
C PRO A 53 -8.97 5.94 -15.48
N GLU A 54 -9.47 5.20 -16.45
CA GLU A 54 -10.73 4.44 -16.40
C GLU A 54 -10.59 3.15 -15.59
N ARG A 55 -9.37 2.64 -15.42
CA ARG A 55 -9.09 1.46 -14.61
C ARG A 55 -9.21 1.77 -13.11
N PRO A 56 -9.37 0.74 -12.26
CA PRO A 56 -9.25 0.91 -10.81
C PRO A 56 -7.89 1.51 -10.46
N LEU A 57 -7.87 2.52 -9.59
CA LEU A 57 -6.63 3.04 -9.02
C LEU A 57 -6.51 2.51 -7.60
N VAL A 58 -5.34 1.95 -7.28
CA VAL A 58 -5.02 1.46 -5.93
C VAL A 58 -3.77 2.19 -5.45
N LEU A 59 -3.94 3.10 -4.51
CA LEU A 59 -2.83 3.72 -3.81
C LEU A 59 -2.19 2.66 -2.92
N LEU A 60 -0.87 2.60 -2.91
CA LEU A 60 -0.11 1.67 -2.08
C LEU A 60 1.06 2.40 -1.41
N ASP A 61 1.21 2.14 -0.13
CA ASP A 61 2.34 2.60 0.70
C ASP A 61 2.63 1.53 1.76
N THR A 62 3.90 1.37 2.14
CA THR A 62 4.31 0.37 3.14
C THR A 62 5.19 0.97 4.23
N GLU A 63 4.94 0.53 5.46
CA GLU A 63 5.85 0.75 6.57
C GLU A 63 6.59 -0.54 6.89
N THR A 64 7.91 -0.44 6.98
CA THR A 64 8.81 -1.59 7.03
C THR A 64 9.67 -1.58 8.28
N THR A 65 10.13 -2.74 8.72
CA THR A 65 11.04 -2.88 9.87
C THR A 65 12.43 -2.27 9.65
N GLY A 66 12.73 -1.78 8.43
CA GLY A 66 13.98 -1.12 8.06
C GLY A 66 13.99 -0.67 6.60
N LEU A 67 15.02 0.08 6.22
CA LEU A 67 15.14 0.72 4.89
C LEU A 67 15.76 -0.18 3.80
N GLY A 68 16.21 -1.38 4.14
CA GLY A 68 16.87 -2.28 3.19
C GLY A 68 15.88 -3.17 2.44
N THR A 69 16.25 -3.65 1.26
CA THR A 69 15.53 -4.70 0.50
C THR A 69 15.97 -6.13 0.88
N ALA A 70 16.72 -6.29 1.98
CA ALA A 70 17.25 -7.57 2.44
C ALA A 70 16.14 -8.48 2.98
N ALA A 71 16.41 -9.80 3.03
CA ALA A 71 15.45 -10.83 3.47
C ALA A 71 14.86 -10.64 4.89
N GLY A 72 15.49 -9.81 5.73
CA GLY A 72 15.01 -9.46 7.07
C GLY A 72 14.03 -8.29 7.13
N THR A 73 13.92 -7.49 6.07
CA THR A 73 12.96 -6.38 6.03
C THR A 73 11.58 -6.92 5.69
N LEU A 74 10.60 -6.52 6.50
CA LEU A 74 9.23 -6.99 6.41
C LEU A 74 8.27 -5.79 6.47
N PRO A 75 7.25 -5.74 5.61
CA PRO A 75 6.18 -4.75 5.72
C PRO A 75 5.28 -5.12 6.90
N PHE A 76 5.33 -4.33 7.96
CA PHE A 76 4.46 -4.54 9.13
C PHE A 76 3.13 -3.78 9.01
N LEU A 77 3.06 -2.81 8.09
CA LEU A 77 1.83 -2.13 7.72
C LEU A 77 1.83 -1.88 6.20
N CYS A 78 0.73 -2.24 5.55
CA CYS A 78 0.45 -1.87 4.16
C CYS A 78 -0.80 -0.99 4.11
N GLY A 79 -0.66 0.24 3.63
CA GLY A 79 -1.77 1.14 3.35
C GLY A 79 -2.24 0.97 1.91
N LEU A 80 -3.56 0.80 1.73
CA LEU A 80 -4.22 0.72 0.45
C LEU A 80 -5.30 1.80 0.37
N GLY A 81 -5.32 2.57 -0.72
CA GLY A 81 -6.38 3.54 -0.99
C GLY A 81 -7.10 3.22 -2.30
N SER A 82 -8.43 3.19 -2.30
CA SER A 82 -9.21 2.93 -3.51
C SER A 82 -10.52 3.73 -3.54
N TRP A 83 -11.09 3.89 -4.73
CA TRP A 83 -12.35 4.61 -4.93
C TRP A 83 -13.49 3.68 -5.34
N GLU A 84 -14.65 3.91 -4.76
CA GLU A 84 -15.96 3.44 -5.22
C GLU A 84 -16.85 4.67 -5.49
N GLY A 85 -16.92 5.10 -6.75
CA GLY A 85 -17.48 6.40 -7.10
C GLY A 85 -16.67 7.54 -6.48
N GLU A 86 -17.33 8.40 -5.70
CA GLU A 86 -16.69 9.50 -4.96
C GLU A 86 -16.27 9.11 -3.52
N ARG A 87 -16.59 7.89 -3.09
CA ARG A 87 -16.14 7.37 -1.81
C ARG A 87 -14.72 6.86 -1.96
N PHE A 88 -13.82 7.41 -1.17
CA PHE A 88 -12.46 6.91 -1.02
C PHE A 88 -12.35 6.12 0.27
N SER A 89 -11.80 4.92 0.17
CA SER A 89 -11.57 4.02 1.28
C SER A 89 -10.07 3.81 1.46
N VAL A 90 -9.61 3.96 2.70
CA VAL A 90 -8.26 3.61 3.13
C VAL A 90 -8.35 2.34 3.96
N ARG A 91 -7.66 1.30 3.52
CA ARG A 91 -7.48 0.04 4.25
C ARG A 91 -6.03 -0.09 4.70
N GLN A 92 -5.81 -0.31 5.98
CA GLN A 92 -4.49 -0.58 6.55
C GLN A 92 -4.46 -2.04 7.00
N LEU A 93 -3.55 -2.81 6.42
CA LEU A 93 -3.26 -4.20 6.80
C LEU A 93 -2.07 -4.17 7.74
N VAL A 94 -2.26 -4.55 9.00
CA VAL A 94 -1.24 -4.46 10.05
C VAL A 94 -0.87 -5.85 10.54
N LEU A 95 0.43 -6.13 10.56
CA LEU A 95 0.99 -7.42 10.94
C LEU A 95 1.14 -7.54 12.47
N PRO A 96 0.47 -8.50 13.14
CA PRO A 96 0.58 -8.67 14.58
C PRO A 96 1.87 -9.37 15.02
N ASP A 97 2.37 -10.30 14.21
CA ASP A 97 3.58 -11.07 14.45
C ASP A 97 4.19 -11.53 13.12
N HIS A 98 5.51 -11.75 13.07
CA HIS A 98 6.21 -12.09 11.82
C HIS A 98 5.69 -13.37 11.17
N ALA A 99 5.27 -14.35 11.98
CA ALA A 99 4.73 -15.62 11.50
C ALA A 99 3.39 -15.47 10.78
N ASP A 100 2.69 -14.35 10.96
CA ASP A 100 1.40 -14.11 10.32
C ASP A 100 1.53 -13.40 8.95
N GLU A 101 2.76 -13.14 8.47
CA GLU A 101 2.99 -12.43 7.21
C GLU A 101 2.27 -13.03 6.00
N PRO A 102 2.16 -14.36 5.84
CA PRO A 102 1.40 -14.94 4.74
C PRO A 102 -0.05 -14.42 4.66
N ALA A 103 -0.73 -14.28 5.81
CA ALA A 103 -2.10 -13.76 5.86
C ALA A 103 -2.17 -12.29 5.40
N LEU A 104 -1.16 -11.47 5.73
CA LEU A 104 -1.06 -10.09 5.25
C LEU A 104 -0.89 -10.04 3.73
N LEU A 105 -0.01 -10.88 3.16
CA LEU A 105 0.26 -10.93 1.73
C LEU A 105 -0.95 -11.42 0.92
N GLU A 106 -1.65 -12.44 1.41
CA GLU A 106 -2.91 -12.91 0.79
C GLU A 106 -3.95 -11.80 0.78
N ARG A 107 -4.15 -11.13 1.92
CA ARG A 107 -5.11 -10.04 2.03
C ARG A 107 -4.76 -8.84 1.17
N LEU A 108 -3.46 -8.56 1.00
CA LEU A 108 -2.96 -7.54 0.09
C LEU A 108 -3.25 -7.91 -1.37
N ALA A 109 -3.03 -9.17 -1.76
CA ALA A 109 -3.32 -9.65 -3.11
C ALA A 109 -4.82 -9.57 -3.44
N GLU A 110 -5.70 -9.92 -2.50
CA GLU A 110 -7.15 -9.77 -2.64
C GLU A 110 -7.59 -8.30 -2.84
N ALA A 111 -6.85 -7.36 -2.28
CA ALA A 111 -7.17 -5.94 -2.35
C ALA A 111 -6.72 -5.26 -3.65
N ILE A 112 -5.96 -5.95 -4.51
CA ILE A 112 -5.40 -5.41 -5.76
C ILE A 112 -6.07 -6.14 -6.94
N PRO A 113 -7.06 -5.52 -7.62
CA PRO A 113 -7.64 -6.07 -8.84
C PRO A 113 -6.59 -6.26 -9.94
N VAL A 114 -6.77 -7.31 -10.76
CA VAL A 114 -5.82 -7.68 -11.81
C VAL A 114 -5.54 -6.57 -12.84
N ASP A 115 -6.52 -5.70 -13.09
CA ASP A 115 -6.41 -4.59 -14.04
C ASP A 115 -6.19 -3.24 -13.36
N ALA A 116 -5.94 -3.23 -12.04
CA ALA A 116 -5.71 -2.01 -11.29
C ALA A 116 -4.39 -1.35 -11.68
N TRP A 117 -4.38 -0.02 -11.63
CA TRP A 117 -3.16 0.77 -11.64
C TRP A 117 -2.71 1.05 -10.23
N LEU A 118 -1.53 0.54 -9.87
CA LEU A 118 -0.89 0.90 -8.62
C LEU A 118 -0.45 2.37 -8.67
N VAL A 119 -0.75 3.12 -7.63
CA VAL A 119 -0.32 4.51 -7.47
C VAL A 119 0.55 4.60 -6.23
N THR A 120 1.82 4.98 -6.37
CA THR A 120 2.77 5.02 -5.25
C THR A 120 3.62 6.27 -5.31
N TYR A 121 4.29 6.62 -4.22
CA TYR A 121 5.37 7.61 -4.22
C TYR A 121 6.71 6.90 -4.05
N ASN A 122 7.50 6.78 -5.13
CA ASN A 122 8.75 6.02 -5.16
C ASN A 122 8.60 4.49 -5.02
N GLY A 123 7.38 3.97 -4.94
CA GLY A 123 7.13 2.55 -4.71
C GLY A 123 7.54 1.61 -5.85
N ARG A 124 7.81 2.11 -7.07
CA ARG A 124 8.39 1.28 -8.14
C ARG A 124 9.80 0.83 -7.80
N SER A 125 10.52 1.61 -6.98
CA SER A 125 11.89 1.30 -6.53
C SER A 125 11.97 0.75 -5.11
N PHE A 126 10.91 0.88 -4.31
CA PHE A 126 10.92 0.54 -2.87
C PHE A 126 9.82 -0.47 -2.51
N ASP A 127 8.58 -0.01 -2.36
CA ASP A 127 7.45 -0.80 -1.84
C ASP A 127 7.19 -2.07 -2.66
N TRP A 128 7.03 -1.92 -3.98
CA TRP A 128 6.63 -3.02 -4.84
C TRP A 128 7.72 -4.11 -4.98
N PRO A 129 9.00 -3.77 -5.23
CA PRO A 129 10.06 -4.77 -5.20
C PRO A 129 10.17 -5.53 -3.86
N LEU A 130 10.00 -4.83 -2.73
CA LEU A 130 9.96 -5.48 -1.42
C LEU A 130 8.80 -6.48 -1.35
N LEU A 131 7.57 -6.06 -1.66
CA LEU A 131 6.40 -6.92 -1.63
C LEU A 131 6.55 -8.13 -2.55
N VAL A 132 7.02 -7.96 -3.77
CA VAL A 132 7.31 -9.06 -4.71
C VAL A 132 8.29 -10.07 -4.11
N SER A 133 9.34 -9.59 -3.42
CA SER A 133 10.28 -10.47 -2.73
C SER A 133 9.61 -11.24 -1.58
N ARG A 134 8.71 -10.61 -0.81
CA ARG A 134 7.96 -11.25 0.28
C ARG A 134 6.99 -12.31 -0.25
N PHE A 135 6.23 -12.00 -1.31
CA PHE A 135 5.37 -12.98 -1.99
C PHE A 135 6.19 -14.21 -2.42
N ARG A 136 7.32 -14.00 -3.11
CA ARG A 136 8.20 -15.09 -3.55
C ARG A 136 8.74 -15.92 -2.38
N LEU A 137 9.15 -15.27 -1.28
CA LEU A 137 9.68 -15.96 -0.09
C LEU A 137 8.66 -16.94 0.49
N HIS A 138 7.37 -16.60 0.46
CA HIS A 138 6.27 -17.46 0.93
C HIS A 138 5.69 -18.36 -0.15
N GLY A 139 6.30 -18.42 -1.35
CA GLY A 139 5.84 -19.27 -2.45
C GLY A 139 4.58 -18.76 -3.14
N PHE A 140 4.20 -17.50 -2.94
CA PHE A 140 3.06 -16.86 -3.56
C PHE A 140 3.47 -16.12 -4.83
N ALA A 141 2.54 -16.04 -5.79
CA ALA A 141 2.64 -15.08 -6.87
C ALA A 141 2.21 -13.70 -6.34
N ALA A 142 3.01 -12.66 -6.61
CA ALA A 142 2.55 -11.30 -6.40
C ALA A 142 1.34 -11.03 -7.32
N PRO A 143 0.34 -10.25 -6.87
CA PRO A 143 -0.83 -9.97 -7.68
C PRO A 143 -0.42 -9.26 -8.96
N ALA A 144 -0.96 -9.72 -10.09
CA ALA A 144 -0.85 -8.98 -11.34
C ALA A 144 -1.62 -7.65 -11.22
N HIS A 145 -1.13 -6.62 -11.91
CA HIS A 145 -1.76 -5.31 -11.97
C HIS A 145 -1.64 -4.76 -13.40
N GLY A 146 -2.57 -3.89 -13.80
CA GLY A 146 -2.67 -3.33 -15.16
C GLY A 146 -1.66 -2.23 -15.47
N GLY A 147 -1.04 -1.65 -14.44
CA GLY A 147 0.01 -0.64 -14.58
C GLY A 147 0.50 -0.12 -13.24
N HIS A 148 1.48 0.78 -13.25
CA HIS A 148 2.06 1.36 -12.04
C HIS A 148 2.43 2.82 -12.28
N LEU A 149 1.64 3.75 -11.75
CA LEU A 149 1.93 5.17 -11.70
C LEU A 149 2.81 5.48 -10.47
N ASP A 150 4.09 5.74 -10.70
CA ASP A 150 4.98 6.27 -9.65
C ASP A 150 5.00 7.80 -9.72
N LEU A 151 4.63 8.45 -8.62
CA LEU A 151 4.52 9.89 -8.55
C LEU A 151 5.86 10.60 -8.37
N LEU A 152 6.93 9.93 -7.90
CA LEU A 152 8.21 10.60 -7.64
C LEU A 152 8.89 11.15 -8.90
N PRO A 153 8.97 10.42 -10.04
CA PRO A 153 9.51 10.97 -11.28
C PRO A 153 8.74 12.21 -11.76
N LEU A 154 7.41 12.17 -11.68
CA LEU A 154 6.55 13.30 -12.02
C LEU A 154 6.78 14.48 -11.09
N ALA A 155 6.92 14.22 -9.79
CA ALA A 155 7.18 15.22 -8.79
C ALA A 155 8.49 15.97 -9.05
N ARG A 156 9.56 15.23 -9.33
CA ARG A 156 10.85 15.79 -9.72
C ARG A 156 10.74 16.64 -10.98
N GLN A 157 9.99 16.18 -11.98
CA GLN A 157 9.84 16.93 -13.22
C GLN A 157 9.11 18.25 -13.03
N LEU A 158 8.02 18.25 -12.25
CA LEU A 158 7.17 19.43 -12.06
C LEU A 158 7.77 20.45 -11.09
N TRP A 159 8.46 20.00 -10.05
CA TRP A 159 8.81 20.85 -8.91
C TRP A 159 10.32 21.04 -8.68
N ARG A 160 11.21 20.45 -9.49
CA ARG A 160 12.68 20.60 -9.34
C ARG A 160 13.20 22.05 -9.30
N HIS A 161 12.44 23.01 -9.84
CA HIS A 161 12.82 24.43 -9.85
C HIS A 161 12.04 25.27 -8.82
N ARG A 162 11.10 24.66 -8.09
CA ARG A 162 10.20 25.33 -7.15
C ARG A 162 10.40 24.88 -5.71
N LEU A 163 10.85 23.64 -5.49
CA LEU A 163 11.04 23.04 -4.17
C LEU A 163 12.50 22.66 -3.95
N ALA A 164 12.90 22.58 -2.68
CA ALA A 164 14.26 22.23 -2.29
C ALA A 164 14.62 20.78 -2.66
N ASP A 165 13.67 19.87 -2.53
CA ASP A 165 13.78 18.47 -2.94
C ASP A 165 12.40 17.90 -3.32
N ALA A 166 12.38 16.62 -3.72
CA ALA A 166 11.16 15.89 -4.05
C ALA A 166 10.85 14.81 -3.01
N ARG A 167 11.14 15.05 -1.72
CA ARG A 167 10.58 14.20 -0.66
C ARG A 167 9.07 14.46 -0.57
N LEU A 168 8.30 13.42 -0.25
CA LEU A 168 6.84 13.53 -0.18
C LEU A 168 6.41 14.67 0.74
N SER A 169 6.99 14.77 1.94
CA SER A 169 6.70 15.85 2.90
C SER A 169 7.00 17.26 2.36
N THR A 170 8.09 17.43 1.61
CA THR A 170 8.44 18.70 0.96
C THR A 170 7.43 19.05 -0.12
N VAL A 171 7.03 18.07 -0.93
CA VAL A 171 6.02 18.25 -1.98
C VAL A 171 4.68 18.63 -1.36
N GLU A 172 4.18 17.85 -0.40
CA GLU A 172 2.91 18.12 0.28
C GLU A 172 2.85 19.50 0.91
N SER A 173 3.95 19.94 1.54
CA SER A 173 4.02 21.27 2.18
C SER A 173 4.15 22.41 1.16
N GLY A 174 4.69 22.14 -0.02
CA GLY A 174 5.07 23.17 -1.00
C GLY A 174 4.13 23.32 -2.19
N VAL A 175 3.16 22.41 -2.37
CA VAL A 175 2.17 22.44 -3.45
C VAL A 175 0.74 22.67 -2.97
N ALA A 176 0.51 22.59 -1.65
CA ALA A 176 -0.76 22.89 -1.00
C ALA A 176 -1.11 24.39 -1.08
#